data_AF-A0A535T655-F1
#
_entry.id   AF-A0A535T655-F1
#
_cell.length_a   1.000
_cell.length_b   1.000
_cell.length_c   1.000
_cell.angle_alpha   90.00
_cell.angle_beta   90.00
_cell.angle_gamma   90.00
#
_symmetry.space_group_name_H-M   'P 1'
#
loop_
_entity.id
_entity.type
_entity.pdbx_description
1 polymer ?
#
loop_
_entity_poly.entity_id
_entity_poly.type
_entity_poly.pdbx_seq_one_letter_code
_entity_poly.pdbx_strand_id
1 'polypeptide(L)'
;MAAVRDVMKTSLHSVDPSETVGEAVAVMAQHRIGSVLVMQDDRLLGIFTERDTVRALSQAHDAARHEIVSRHLPVVERGKVVGMVSMRDLAG
;
A
#
# COMPACT_ATOMS: atom_id res chain seq x y z
N MET A 1 -7.26 -25.78 -3.71
CA MET A 1 -7.38 -24.38 -3.27
C MET A 1 -6.28 -23.60 -3.96
N ALA A 2 -6.57 -22.41 -4.50
CA ALA A 2 -5.54 -21.54 -5.07
C ALA A 2 -4.65 -20.98 -3.95
N ALA A 3 -3.35 -20.84 -4.20
CA ALA A 3 -2.42 -20.18 -3.29
C ALA A 3 -2.47 -18.66 -3.46
N VAL A 4 -2.06 -17.90 -2.44
CA VAL A 4 -2.00 -16.42 -2.51
C VAL A 4 -1.14 -15.93 -3.68
N ARG A 5 -0.06 -16.65 -4.00
CA ARG A 5 0.81 -16.34 -5.15
C ARG A 5 0.09 -16.43 -6.50
N ASP A 6 -1.01 -17.18 -6.56
CA ASP A 6 -1.79 -17.41 -7.79
C ASP A 6 -2.77 -16.26 -8.05
N VAL A 7 -3.07 -15.43 -7.03
CA VAL A 7 -4.05 -14.33 -7.10
C VAL A 7 -3.46 -12.94 -6.82
N MET A 8 -2.21 -12.86 -6.38
CA MET A 8 -1.56 -11.59 -6.07
C MET A 8 -1.24 -10.77 -7.33
N LYS A 9 -1.24 -9.44 -7.19
CA LYS A 9 -0.67 -8.56 -8.22
C LYS A 9 0.84 -8.49 -8.09
N THR A 10 1.54 -8.61 -9.22
CA THR A 10 3.00 -8.53 -9.31
C THR A 10 3.53 -7.16 -9.75
N SER A 11 2.66 -6.29 -10.29
CA SER A 11 2.98 -4.88 -10.54
C SER A 11 2.93 -4.11 -9.23
N LEU A 12 4.09 -3.97 -8.59
CA LEU A 12 4.24 -3.25 -7.34
C LEU A 12 4.58 -1.79 -7.62
N HIS A 13 3.86 -0.89 -6.96
CA HIS A 13 4.16 0.53 -6.96
C HIS A 13 4.53 0.94 -5.54
N SER A 14 5.59 1.73 -5.42
CA SER A 14 6.11 2.20 -4.15
C SER A 14 6.35 3.70 -4.15
N VAL A 15 6.40 4.26 -2.96
CA VAL A 15 6.80 5.63 -2.66
C VAL A 15 7.85 5.64 -1.54
N ASP A 16 8.71 6.65 -1.55
CA ASP A 16 9.65 6.91 -0.46
C ASP A 16 8.90 7.48 0.77
N PRO A 17 9.28 7.15 2.01
CA PRO A 17 8.67 7.71 3.22
C PRO A 17 8.76 9.24 3.35
N SER A 18 9.63 9.90 2.58
CA SER A 18 9.73 11.37 2.53
C SER A 18 8.75 12.02 1.56
N GLU A 19 8.10 11.25 0.68
CA GLU A 19 7.06 11.76 -0.22
C GLU A 19 5.81 12.17 0.57
N THR A 20 5.14 13.22 0.08
CA THR A 20 3.91 13.73 0.65
C THR A 20 2.72 12.80 0.36
N VAL A 21 1.67 12.94 1.16
CA VAL A 21 0.38 12.25 0.91
C VAL A 21 -0.14 12.54 -0.50
N GLY A 22 0.01 13.78 -0.99
CA GLY A 22 -0.43 14.16 -2.34
C GLY A 22 0.32 13.42 -3.44
N GLU A 23 1.63 13.27 -3.31
CA GLU A 23 2.47 12.51 -4.25
C GLU A 23 2.09 11.02 -4.25
N ALA A 24 1.91 10.43 -3.06
CA ALA A 24 1.45 9.04 -2.96
C ALA A 24 0.08 8.82 -3.59
N VAL A 25 -0.86 9.75 -3.40
CA VAL A 25 -2.18 9.72 -4.05
C VAL A 25 -2.06 9.90 -5.57
N ALA A 26 -1.14 10.74 -6.05
CA ALA A 26 -0.91 10.91 -7.48
C ALA A 26 -0.39 9.61 -8.13
N VAL A 27 0.54 8.90 -7.49
CA VAL A 27 1.00 7.57 -7.94
C VAL A 27 -0.16 6.59 -7.97
N MET A 28 -0.99 6.54 -6.93
CA MET A 28 -2.18 5.69 -6.87
C MET A 28 -3.17 5.98 -8.01
N ALA A 29 -3.45 7.25 -8.27
CA ALA A 29 -4.37 7.69 -9.31
C ALA A 29 -3.84 7.37 -10.72
N GLN A 30 -2.55 7.63 -10.97
CA GLN A 30 -1.89 7.35 -12.25
C GLN A 30 -1.98 5.88 -12.63
N HIS A 31 -1.79 4.99 -11.65
CA HIS A 31 -1.77 3.53 -11.88
C HIS A 31 -3.12 2.86 -11.63
N ARG A 32 -4.15 3.63 -11.23
CA ARG A 32 -5.50 3.13 -10.88
C ARG A 32 -5.47 2.02 -9.82
N ILE A 33 -4.69 2.24 -8.76
CA ILE A 33 -4.51 1.30 -7.64
C ILE A 33 -4.97 1.92 -6.32
N GLY A 34 -5.44 1.09 -5.40
CA GLY A 34 -5.96 1.53 -4.09
C GLY A 34 -4.92 1.55 -2.97
N SER A 35 -3.66 1.22 -3.27
CA SER A 35 -2.56 1.22 -2.31
C SER A 35 -1.20 1.21 -2.98
N VAL A 36 -0.19 1.72 -2.26
CA VAL A 36 1.23 1.68 -2.63
C VAL A 36 2.07 1.15 -1.46
N LEU A 37 3.22 0.57 -1.76
CA LEU A 37 4.22 0.22 -0.76
C LEU A 37 4.95 1.49 -0.30
N VAL A 38 5.18 1.63 1.01
CA VAL A 38 6.12 2.62 1.53
C VAL A 38 7.46 1.92 1.70
N MET A 39 8.42 2.27 0.85
CA MET A 39 9.73 1.62 0.76
C MET A 39 10.82 2.62 1.11
N GLN A 40 11.80 2.21 1.90
CA GLN A 40 13.07 2.93 2.05
C GLN A 40 14.16 1.98 1.58
N ASP A 41 14.81 2.33 0.47
CA ASP A 41 15.68 1.41 -0.27
C ASP A 41 14.95 0.08 -0.57
N ASP A 42 15.57 -1.07 -0.25
CA ASP A 42 14.99 -2.40 -0.40
C ASP A 42 14.08 -2.81 0.78
N ARG A 43 13.85 -1.91 1.74
CA ARG A 43 13.12 -2.22 2.97
C ARG A 43 11.67 -1.73 2.88
N LEU A 44 10.74 -2.68 3.00
CA LEU A 44 9.33 -2.37 3.21
C LEU A 44 9.12 -1.78 4.61
N LEU A 45 8.64 -0.54 4.66
CA LEU A 45 8.25 0.13 5.90
C LEU A 45 6.75 -0.01 6.19
N GLY A 46 5.92 -0.09 5.15
CA GLY A 46 4.47 -0.22 5.31
C GLY A 46 3.70 -0.16 3.99
N ILE A 47 2.38 -0.02 4.08
CA ILE A 47 1.49 0.08 2.92
C ILE A 47 0.56 1.26 3.10
N PHE A 48 0.62 2.24 2.21
CA PHE A 48 -0.31 3.36 2.22
C PHE A 48 -1.53 3.04 1.36
N THR A 49 -2.74 3.31 1.86
CA THR A 49 -4.01 2.96 1.20
C THR A 49 -4.96 4.14 1.04
N GLU A 50 -6.02 3.98 0.24
CA GLU A 50 -7.12 4.96 0.13
C GLU A 50 -7.71 5.35 1.50
N ARG A 51 -7.80 4.40 2.44
CA ARG A 51 -8.31 4.67 3.78
C ARG A 51 -7.36 5.57 4.55
N ASP A 52 -6.07 5.37 4.41
CA ASP A 52 -5.05 6.21 5.06
C ASP A 52 -5.08 7.62 4.47
N THR A 53 -5.36 7.76 3.17
CA THR A 53 -5.62 9.06 2.52
C THR A 53 -6.80 9.78 3.19
N VAL A 54 -7.95 9.11 3.33
CA VAL A 54 -9.14 9.69 3.98
C VAL A 54 -8.85 10.07 5.43
N ARG A 55 -8.12 9.22 6.17
CA ARG A 55 -7.71 9.52 7.55
C ARG A 55 -6.78 10.73 7.61
N ALA A 56 -5.77 10.80 6.75
CA ALA A 56 -4.82 11.90 6.70
C ALA A 56 -5.51 13.23 6.37
N LEU A 57 -6.48 13.24 5.44
CA LEU A 57 -7.28 14.41 5.12
C LEU A 57 -8.21 14.81 6.28
N SER A 58 -8.86 13.83 6.92
CA SER A 58 -9.70 14.07 8.11
C SER A 58 -8.88 14.64 9.27
N GLN A 59 -7.63 14.21 9.41
CA GLN A 59 -6.72 14.72 10.43
C GLN A 59 -5.93 15.94 9.97
N ALA A 60 -5.93 16.38 8.72
CA ALA A 60 -5.37 17.70 8.38
C ALA A 60 -6.17 18.85 9.05
N HIS A 61 -7.33 18.53 9.63
CA HIS A 61 -8.06 19.38 10.59
C HIS A 61 -7.67 19.13 12.07
N ASP A 62 -6.88 18.10 12.42
CA ASP A 62 -6.40 17.73 13.78
C ASP A 62 -5.26 16.63 13.86
N ALA A 63 -4.09 16.73 13.21
CA ALA A 63 -3.18 15.57 12.99
C ALA A 63 -1.93 15.50 13.88
N ALA A 64 -1.90 14.49 14.75
CA ALA A 64 -0.66 13.88 15.24
C ALA A 64 -0.67 12.35 14.96
N ARG A 65 0.34 11.89 14.19
CA ARG A 65 0.94 10.53 14.08
C ARG A 65 0.06 9.32 14.45
N HIS A 66 -0.32 8.47 13.49
CA HIS A 66 -0.88 7.14 13.81
C HIS A 66 -0.57 6.02 12.81
N GLU A 67 -0.66 4.78 13.32
CA GLU A 67 -0.38 3.50 12.67
C GLU A 67 -1.25 3.22 11.43
N ILE A 68 -0.58 2.72 10.40
CA ILE A 68 -1.12 2.39 9.08
C ILE A 68 -1.89 1.07 9.15
N VAL A 69 -3.20 1.09 8.87
CA VAL A 69 -4.06 -0.12 8.90
C VAL A 69 -4.57 -0.45 7.49
N SER A 70 -3.80 -1.29 6.80
CA SER A 70 -4.03 -1.67 5.41
C SER A 70 -5.07 -2.79 5.22
N ARG A 71 -5.81 -2.75 4.10
CA ARG A 71 -6.64 -3.85 3.55
C ARG A 71 -5.95 -4.63 2.43
N HIS A 72 -4.70 -4.27 2.16
CA HIS A 72 -3.80 -4.91 1.21
C HIS A 72 -2.63 -5.48 2.01
N LEU A 73 -2.26 -6.72 1.75
CA LEU A 73 -1.18 -7.43 2.42
C LEU A 73 -0.01 -7.62 1.45
N PRO A 74 1.22 -7.28 1.85
CA PRO A 74 2.39 -7.54 1.03
C PRO A 74 2.69 -9.04 1.09
N VAL A 75 2.94 -9.65 -0.07
CA VAL A 75 3.42 -11.03 -0.16
C VAL A 75 4.94 -10.98 -0.11
N VAL A 76 5.53 -11.66 0.88
CA VAL A 76 6.98 -11.65 1.12
C VAL A 76 7.55 -13.05 0.87
N GLU A 77 8.60 -13.14 0.07
CA GLU A 77 9.36 -14.37 -0.15
C GLU A 77 10.85 -14.11 0.14
N ARG A 78 11.44 -14.91 1.05
CA ARG A 78 12.85 -14.77 1.49
C ARG A 78 13.20 -13.33 1.92
N GLY A 79 12.27 -12.65 2.60
CA GLY A 79 12.46 -11.27 3.11
C GLY A 79 12.27 -10.17 2.07
N LYS A 80 11.93 -10.49 0.81
CA LYS A 80 11.65 -9.52 -0.25
C LYS A 80 10.16 -9.46 -0.56
N VAL A 81 9.63 -8.25 -0.79
CA VAL A 81 8.25 -8.08 -1.26
C VAL A 81 8.17 -8.51 -2.72
N VAL A 82 7.31 -9.49 -3.01
CA VAL A 82 7.14 -10.09 -4.35
C VAL A 82 5.74 -9.88 -4.91
N GLY A 83 4.81 -9.37 -4.11
CA GLY A 83 3.44 -9.15 -4.54
C GLY A 83 2.60 -8.41 -3.51
N MET A 84 1.37 -8.11 -3.89
CA MET A 84 0.36 -7.55 -3.01
C MET A 84 -0.96 -8.28 -3.25
N VAL A 85 -1.66 -8.61 -2.16
CA VAL A 85 -3.00 -9.20 -2.21
C VAL A 85 -3.99 -8.33 -1.46
N SER A 86 -5.18 -8.13 -2.02
CA SER A 86 -6.28 -7.37 -1.42
C SER A 86 -7.47 -8.29 -1.16
N MET A 87 -8.41 -7.82 -0.34
CA MET A 87 -9.70 -8.51 -0.17
C MET A 87 -10.45 -8.74 -1.50
N ARG A 88 -10.24 -7.90 -2.52
CA ARG A 88 -10.86 -8.08 -3.85
C ARG A 88 -10.26 -9.25 -4.61
N ASP A 89 -8.97 -9.53 -4.41
CA ASP A 89 -8.28 -10.66 -5.06
C ASP A 89 -8.66 -12.01 -4.42
N LEU A 90 -9.16 -11.98 -3.17
CA LEU A 90 -9.63 -13.16 -2.44
C LEU A 90 -11.11 -13.49 -2.68
N ALA A 91 -11.88 -12.53 -3.19
CA ALA A 91 -13.32 -12.64 -3.40
C ALA A 91 -13.70 -13.03 -4.84
N GLY A 92 -12.78 -13.67 -5.56
CA GLY A 92 -13.04 -14.24 -6.90
C GLY A 92 -14.19 -15.23 -6.92
#